data_AF-A0A1E5L0B9-F1
#
_entry.id   AF-A0A1E5L0B9-F1
#
_cell.length_a   1.000
_cell.length_b   1.000
_cell.length_c   1.000
_cell.angle_alpha   90.00
_cell.angle_beta   90.00
_cell.angle_gamma   90.00
#
_symmetry.space_group_name_H-M   'P 1'
#
loop_
_entity.id
_entity.type
_entity.pdbx_description
1 polymer ?
#
loop_
_entity_poly.entity_id
_entity_poly.type
_entity_poly.pdbx_seq_one_letter_code
_entity_poly.pdbx_strand_id
1 'polypeptide(L)'
;MPYLEKTLFTYMKGKPTKNNILKSIYVENTKKNTAHIICEPYDNAYNPDKAINLLKRRRKNILKTLNVESLYVEIYDEWGLIAGGEIGLNYDSIGWS
;
A
#
# COMPACT_ATOMS: atom_id res chain seq x y z
N MET A 1 -13.57 -8.48 -5.08
CA MET A 1 -13.25 -7.09 -5.48
C MET A 1 -12.00 -7.06 -6.39
N PRO A 2 -12.03 -7.64 -7.60
CA PRO A 2 -10.83 -7.76 -8.44
C PRO A 2 -10.30 -6.41 -8.97
N TYR A 3 -11.21 -5.43 -9.09
CA TYR A 3 -10.89 -4.11 -9.63
C TYR A 3 -10.04 -3.27 -8.66
N LEU A 4 -10.23 -3.46 -7.35
CA LEU A 4 -9.53 -2.72 -6.31
C LEU A 4 -8.10 -3.22 -6.14
N GLU A 5 -7.90 -4.54 -6.05
CA GLU A 5 -6.57 -5.15 -6.05
C GLU A 5 -5.82 -4.77 -7.32
N LYS A 6 -6.45 -4.87 -8.50
CA LYS A 6 -5.85 -4.42 -9.76
C LYS A 6 -5.50 -2.94 -9.76
N THR A 7 -6.30 -2.09 -9.09
CA THR A 7 -6.08 -0.64 -8.98
C THR A 7 -4.91 -0.33 -8.03
N LEU A 8 -4.88 -0.94 -6.85
CA LEU A 8 -3.79 -0.85 -5.88
C LEU A 8 -2.49 -1.39 -6.47
N PHE A 9 -2.56 -2.54 -7.14
CA PHE A 9 -1.46 -3.15 -7.87
C PHE A 9 -0.97 -2.26 -9.01
N THR A 10 -1.87 -1.59 -9.75
CA THR A 10 -1.51 -0.65 -10.82
C THR A 10 -0.88 0.62 -10.28
N TYR A 11 -1.32 1.11 -9.12
CA TYR A 11 -0.71 2.26 -8.49
C TYR A 11 0.69 1.90 -7.99
N MET A 12 0.82 0.82 -7.22
CA MET A 12 2.09 0.42 -6.61
C MET A 12 3.08 -0.17 -7.62
N LYS A 13 2.62 -0.62 -8.80
CA LYS A 13 3.48 -0.90 -9.94
C LYS A 13 4.04 0.39 -10.54
N GLY A 14 5.36 0.54 -10.46
CA GLY A 14 6.10 0.97 -11.66
C GLY A 14 5.79 -0.01 -12.81
N LYS A 15 5.79 0.46 -14.08
CA LYS A 15 5.36 -0.31 -15.27
C LYS A 15 5.68 -1.82 -15.15
N PRO A 16 4.73 -2.71 -15.52
CA PRO A 16 4.91 -4.15 -15.45
C PRO A 16 6.04 -4.61 -16.38
N THR A 17 7.27 -4.64 -15.89
CA THR A 17 8.41 -5.27 -16.55
C THR A 17 8.70 -6.61 -15.87
N LYS A 18 9.47 -7.49 -16.53
CA LYS A 18 9.82 -8.84 -16.05
C LYS A 18 10.51 -8.88 -14.66
N ASN A 19 10.94 -7.73 -14.13
CA ASN A 19 11.62 -7.59 -12.83
C ASN A 19 10.67 -7.02 -11.76
N ASN A 20 9.54 -7.69 -11.56
CA ASN A 20 8.49 -7.17 -10.70
C ASN A 20 8.75 -7.55 -9.24
N ILE A 21 9.25 -6.60 -8.44
CA ILE A 21 9.65 -6.83 -7.04
C ILE A 21 8.44 -6.94 -6.09
N LEU A 22 7.22 -6.62 -6.52
CA LEU A 22 6.00 -6.74 -5.70
C LEU A 22 5.34 -8.13 -5.86
N LYS A 23 5.24 -8.89 -4.77
CA LYS A 23 4.59 -10.21 -4.68
C LYS A 23 3.09 -10.11 -4.55
N SER A 24 2.60 -9.37 -3.56
CA SER A 24 1.17 -9.20 -3.32
C SER A 24 0.86 -7.80 -2.78
N ILE A 25 -0.35 -7.32 -3.06
CA ILE A 25 -0.93 -6.17 -2.38
C ILE A 25 -2.45 -6.34 -2.35
N TYR A 26 -3.04 -6.22 -1.16
CA TYR A 26 -4.47 -6.42 -0.97
C TYR A 26 -4.96 -5.63 0.25
N VAL A 27 -6.28 -5.43 0.33
CA VAL A 27 -6.94 -4.92 1.52
C VAL A 27 -7.28 -6.11 2.39
N GLU A 28 -6.65 -6.22 3.55
CA GLU A 28 -6.92 -7.32 4.49
C GLU A 28 -8.29 -7.14 5.13
N ASN A 29 -8.56 -5.94 5.66
CA ASN A 29 -9.82 -5.61 6.30
C ASN A 29 -10.10 -4.09 6.25
N THR A 30 -11.35 -3.72 6.55
CA THR A 30 -11.75 -2.32 6.73
C THR A 30 -12.44 -2.19 8.09
N LYS A 31 -11.90 -1.35 8.98
CA LYS A 31 -12.47 -1.09 10.32
C LYS A 31 -12.44 0.41 10.61
N LYS A 32 -13.52 0.94 11.20
CA LYS A 32 -13.62 2.35 11.64
C LYS A 32 -13.21 3.37 10.57
N ASN A 33 -13.68 3.22 9.33
CA ASN A 33 -13.30 4.07 8.19
C ASN A 33 -11.80 4.06 7.84
N THR A 34 -11.08 3.00 8.21
CA THR A 34 -9.69 2.78 7.84
C THR A 34 -9.58 1.47 7.08
N ALA A 35 -8.98 1.50 5.89
CA ALA A 35 -8.63 0.29 5.14
C ALA A 35 -7.23 -0.17 5.50
N HIS A 36 -7.08 -1.41 5.94
CA HIS A 36 -5.80 -2.04 6.22
C HIS A 36 -5.26 -2.71 4.95
N ILE A 37 -4.17 -2.18 4.43
CA ILE A 37 -3.50 -2.62 3.21
C ILE A 37 -2.24 -3.37 3.61
N ILE A 38 -2.13 -4.61 3.13
CA ILE A 38 -0.93 -5.44 3.25
C ILE A 38 -0.20 -5.41 1.91
N CYS A 39 1.12 -5.22 1.96
CA CYS A 39 2.00 -5.20 0.81
C CYS A 39 3.18 -6.14 1.05
N GLU A 40 3.39 -7.11 0.15
CA GLU A 40 4.50 -8.05 0.23
C GLU A 40 5.37 -7.92 -1.02
N PRO A 41 6.61 -7.46 -0.93
CA PRO A 41 7.62 -7.67 -1.96
C PRO A 41 8.16 -9.11 -2.07
N TYR A 42 8.79 -9.44 -3.20
CA TYR A 42 9.58 -10.66 -3.42
C TYR A 42 11.04 -10.52 -2.96
N ASP A 43 11.56 -9.30 -2.93
CA ASP A 43 12.99 -9.03 -2.78
C ASP A 43 13.20 -7.76 -1.95
N ASN A 44 14.25 -7.76 -1.13
CA ASN A 44 14.73 -6.67 -0.30
C ASN A 44 15.19 -5.45 -1.13
N ALA A 45 15.36 -5.61 -2.44
CA ALA A 45 15.51 -4.51 -3.39
C ALA A 45 14.25 -3.62 -3.50
N TYR A 46 13.13 -4.00 -2.87
CA TYR A 46 11.93 -3.18 -2.80
C TYR A 46 12.20 -1.88 -2.04
N ASN A 47 11.77 -0.75 -2.63
CA ASN A 47 11.89 0.55 -1.98
C ASN A 47 10.52 0.94 -1.36
N PRO A 48 10.33 0.75 -0.04
CA PRO A 48 9.08 1.08 0.64
C PRO A 48 8.74 2.57 0.59
N ASP A 49 9.74 3.47 0.64
CA ASP A 49 9.53 4.92 0.51
C ASP A 49 8.83 5.30 -0.79
N LYS A 50 9.26 4.70 -1.91
CA LYS A 50 8.71 4.98 -3.23
C LYS A 50 7.25 4.55 -3.33
N ALA A 51 6.94 3.40 -2.73
CA ALA A 51 5.60 2.84 -2.67
C ALA A 51 4.66 3.72 -1.83
N ILE A 52 5.08 4.06 -0.62
CA ILE A 52 4.35 4.96 0.28
C ILE A 52 4.12 6.33 -0.37
N ASN A 53 5.16 6.93 -0.98
CA ASN A 53 5.03 8.21 -1.68
C ASN A 53 4.03 8.14 -2.84
N LEU A 54 3.93 7.00 -3.51
CA LEU A 54 2.95 6.81 -4.57
C LEU A 54 1.54 6.69 -4.01
N LEU A 55 1.34 5.93 -2.93
CA LEU A 55 0.06 5.87 -2.21
C LEU A 55 -0.38 7.25 -1.75
N LYS A 56 0.52 8.05 -1.16
CA LYS A 56 0.25 9.45 -0.79
C LYS A 56 -0.21 10.29 -1.96
N ARG A 57 0.47 10.22 -3.10
CA ARG A 57 0.09 10.95 -4.33
C ARG A 57 -1.29 10.55 -4.84
N ARG A 58 -1.70 9.30 -4.62
CA ARG A 58 -2.98 8.74 -5.12
C ARG A 58 -4.06 8.65 -4.04
N ARG A 59 -3.77 9.03 -2.79
CA ARG A 59 -4.62 8.79 -1.61
C ARG A 59 -6.07 9.24 -1.79
N LYS A 60 -6.29 10.44 -2.32
CA LYS A 60 -7.65 10.97 -2.53
C LYS A 60 -8.52 10.04 -3.37
N ASN A 61 -7.95 9.45 -4.43
CA ASN A 61 -8.68 8.52 -5.28
C ASN A 61 -8.87 7.17 -4.59
N ILE A 62 -7.81 6.65 -3.93
CA ILE A 62 -7.86 5.36 -3.24
C ILE A 62 -8.90 5.40 -2.11
N LEU A 63 -8.85 6.42 -1.25
CA LEU A 63 -9.79 6.65 -0.15
C LEU A 63 -11.24 6.72 -0.66
N LYS A 64 -11.48 7.46 -1.75
CA LYS A 64 -12.81 7.55 -2.37
C LYS A 64 -13.28 6.20 -2.93
N THR A 65 -12.40 5.44 -3.59
CA THR A 65 -12.73 4.13 -4.16
C THR A 65 -13.05 3.11 -3.07
N LEU A 66 -12.35 3.17 -1.94
CA LEU A 66 -12.55 2.30 -0.78
C LEU A 66 -13.67 2.75 0.14
N ASN A 67 -14.16 3.98 -0.02
CA ASN A 67 -15.10 4.64 0.90
C ASN A 67 -14.60 4.65 2.35
N VAL A 68 -13.35 5.09 2.53
CA VAL A 68 -12.65 5.18 3.84
C VAL A 68 -12.01 6.56 4.02
N GLU A 69 -11.73 6.92 5.27
CA GLU A 69 -11.08 8.18 5.66
C GLU A 69 -9.55 8.07 5.70
N SER A 70 -9.04 6.88 6.01
CA SER A 70 -7.60 6.61 6.05
C SER A 70 -7.23 5.22 5.52
N LEU A 71 -5.94 5.06 5.20
CA LEU A 71 -5.32 3.80 4.85
C LEU A 71 -4.28 3.47 5.92
N TYR A 72 -4.35 2.31 6.53
CA TYR A 72 -3.26 1.77 7.33
C TYR A 72 -2.49 0.80 6.45
N VAL A 73 -1.23 1.08 6.16
CA VAL A 73 -0.41 0.31 5.22
C VAL A 73 0.69 -0.38 5.99
N GLU A 74 0.86 -1.67 5.76
CA GLU A 74 1.98 -2.45 6.28
C GLU A 74 2.69 -3.14 5.11
N ILE A 75 4.02 -3.14 5.17
CA ILE A 75 4.89 -3.73 4.17
C ILE A 75 5.71 -4.82 4.86
N TYR A 76 5.58 -6.05 4.37
CA TYR A 76 6.24 -7.23 4.92
C TYR A 76 7.23 -7.84 3.94
N ASP A 77 8.44 -8.16 4.38
CA ASP A 77 9.33 -9.06 3.65
C ASP A 77 9.18 -10.50 4.17
N GLU A 78 10.12 -11.38 3.84
CA GLU A 78 10.12 -12.77 4.32
C GLU A 78 10.46 -12.91 5.83
N TRP A 79 10.98 -11.85 6.46
CA TRP A 79 11.45 -11.82 7.85
C TRP A 79 10.50 -11.10 8.79
N GLY A 80 9.68 -10.17 8.30
CA GLY A 80 8.67 -9.47 9.10
C GLY A 80 8.23 -8.12 8.53
N LEU A 81 7.68 -7.28 9.41
CA LEU A 81 7.26 -5.92 9.07
C LEU A 81 8.50 -5.03 8.86
N ILE A 82 8.61 -4.42 7.69
CA ILE A 82 9.73 -3.52 7.36
C ILE A 82 9.33 -2.04 7.34
N ALA A 83 8.06 -1.75 7.09
CA ALA A 83 7.53 -0.39 7.11
C ALA A 83 6.02 -0.41 7.36
N GLY A 84 5.53 0.57 8.12
CA GLY A 84 4.10 0.68 8.39
C GLY A 84 3.67 2.12 8.63
N GLY A 85 2.42 2.43 8.35
CA GLY A 85 1.91 3.76 8.62
C GLY A 85 0.50 4.03 8.17
N GLU A 86 -0.07 5.10 8.72
CA GLU A 86 -1.38 5.60 8.32
C GLU A 86 -1.25 6.76 7.32
N ILE A 87 -2.07 6.71 6.27
CA ILE A 87 -2.18 7.70 5.21
C ILE A 87 -3.63 8.19 5.20
N GLY A 88 -3.85 9.37 5.74
CA GLY A 88 -5.12 10.07 5.71
C GLY A 88 -5.14 11.17 4.65
N LEU A 89 -6.31 11.79 4.46
CA LEU A 89 -6.46 12.86 3.46
C LEU A 89 -5.60 14.10 3.79
N ASN A 90 -5.45 14.39 5.09
CA ASN A 90 -4.77 15.58 5.63
C ASN A 90 -3.67 15.25 6.66
N TYR A 91 -3.35 13.98 6.87
CA TYR A 91 -2.31 13.55 7.80
C TYR A 91 -1.62 12.30 7.28
N ASP A 92 -0.35 12.12 7.64
CA ASP A 92 0.38 10.87 7.44
C ASP A 92 1.15 10.57 8.73
N SER A 93 1.14 9.32 9.19
CA SER A 93 2.00 8.83 10.28
C SER A 93 2.73 7.58 9.80
N ILE A 94 4.05 7.67 9.58
CA ILE A 94 4.83 6.55 9.06
C ILE A 94 5.92 6.21 10.06
N GLY A 95 6.02 4.93 10.39
CA GLY A 95 7.07 4.33 11.21
C GLY A 95 7.87 3.32 10.40
N TRP A 96 9.19 3.36 10.60
CA TRP A 96 10.12 2.34 10.12
C TRP A 96 10.39 1.36 11.27
N SER A 97 10.44 0.07 10.96
CA SER A 97 10.82 -0.99 11.92
C SER A 97 12.29 -1.33 11.78
#